data_AF-A0A8T9Q033-F1
#
_entry.id   AF-A0A8T9Q033-F1
#
_cell.length_a   1.000
_cell.length_b   1.000
_cell.length_c   1.000
_cell.angle_alpha   90.00
_cell.angle_beta   90.00
_cell.angle_gamma   90.00
#
_symmetry.space_group_name_H-M   'P 1'
#
loop_
_entity.id
_entity.type
_entity.pdbx_description
1 polymer ?
#
loop_
_entity_poly.entity_id
_entity_poly.type
_entity_poly.pdbx_seq_one_letter_code
_entity_poly.pdbx_strand_id
1 'polypeptide(L)'
;MLRRIIYKEIRAAVRNRQVLFFGLVVAALLLAASAVGYVSYAGHRAQMARAQAERRAEWLGQGEKHPHIATHFGTFVFKPKTGLSFFDYGLDAYTGTSVYLEAHYQHEFMFRPAQDYSALIRFGELSGPWFYRCCCRCSSSFCASGPSPRKRRVARCAWP
;
A
#
# COMPACT_ATOMS: atom_id res chain seq x y z
N MET A 1 -36.13 3.52 12.74
CA MET A 1 -36.47 3.42 11.30
C MET A 1 -35.30 3.01 10.41
N LEU A 2 -34.12 3.65 10.49
CA LEU A 2 -32.95 3.35 9.64
C LEU A 2 -32.56 1.86 9.59
N ARG A 3 -32.53 1.19 10.75
CA ARG A 3 -32.16 -0.22 10.86
C ARG A 3 -33.02 -1.14 9.97
N ARG A 4 -34.34 -0.93 9.93
CA ARG A 4 -35.25 -1.74 9.11
C ARG A 4 -35.01 -1.55 7.61
N ILE A 5 -34.66 -0.33 7.21
CA ILE A 5 -34.31 0.00 5.82
C ILE A 5 -33.02 -0.72 5.45
N ILE A 6 -31.97 -0.60 6.28
CA ILE A 6 -30.67 -1.27 6.07
C ILE A 6 -30.84 -2.79 5.92
N TYR A 7 -31.58 -3.45 6.82
CA TYR A 7 -31.81 -4.90 6.73
C TYR A 7 -32.57 -5.31 5.47
N LYS A 8 -33.54 -4.51 5.03
CA LYS A 8 -34.31 -4.80 3.82
C LYS A 8 -33.43 -4.70 2.57
N GLU A 9 -32.60 -3.65 2.50
CA GLU A 9 -31.67 -3.44 1.38
C GLU A 9 -30.58 -4.51 1.34
N ILE A 10 -29.96 -4.86 2.48
CA ILE A 10 -28.98 -5.95 2.54
C ILE A 10 -29.62 -7.27 2.11
N ARG A 11 -30.84 -7.57 2.56
CA ARG A 11 -31.54 -8.80 2.19
C ARG A 11 -31.89 -8.84 0.69
N ALA A 12 -32.27 -7.70 0.12
CA ALA A 12 -32.51 -7.59 -1.31
C ALA A 12 -31.23 -7.77 -2.13
N ALA A 13 -30.12 -7.18 -1.68
CA ALA A 13 -28.80 -7.31 -2.31
C ALA A 13 -28.28 -8.75 -2.26
N VAL A 14 -28.36 -9.42 -1.11
CA VAL A 14 -27.92 -10.82 -0.93
C VAL A 14 -28.77 -11.80 -1.75
N ARG A 15 -30.04 -11.48 -2.05
CA ARG A 15 -30.90 -12.37 -2.85
C ARG A 15 -30.63 -12.28 -4.35
N ASN A 16 -29.91 -11.25 -4.81
CA ASN A 16 -29.56 -11.10 -6.22
C ASN A 16 -28.28 -11.90 -6.54
N ARG A 17 -28.41 -12.92 -7.41
CA ARG A 17 -27.30 -13.79 -7.83
C ARG A 17 -26.14 -13.02 -8.49
N GLN A 18 -26.44 -11.92 -9.20
CA GLN A 18 -25.40 -11.09 -9.80
C GLN A 18 -24.58 -10.34 -8.75
N VAL A 19 -25.26 -9.76 -7.74
CA VAL A 19 -24.61 -9.06 -6.62
C VAL A 19 -23.75 -10.04 -5.81
N LEU A 20 -24.25 -11.26 -5.57
CA LEU A 20 -23.46 -12.31 -4.93
C LEU A 20 -22.22 -12.69 -5.74
N PHE A 21 -22.36 -12.90 -7.05
CA PHE A 21 -21.23 -13.28 -7.90
C PHE A 21 -20.14 -12.20 -7.91
N PHE A 22 -20.49 -10.94 -8.19
CA PHE A 22 -19.51 -9.85 -8.16
C PHE A 22 -18.94 -9.64 -6.75
N GLY A 23 -19.75 -9.75 -5.70
CA GLY A 23 -19.30 -9.67 -4.32
C GLY A 23 -18.27 -10.75 -3.97
N LEU A 24 -18.49 -11.99 -4.41
CA LEU A 24 -17.54 -13.09 -4.23
C LEU A 24 -16.24 -12.88 -5.00
N VAL A 25 -16.32 -12.43 -6.26
CA VAL A 25 -15.12 -12.14 -7.06
C VAL A 25 -14.28 -11.04 -6.39
N VAL A 26 -14.93 -9.95 -5.96
CA VAL A 26 -14.27 -8.86 -5.22
C VAL A 26 -13.65 -9.37 -3.92
N ALA A 27 -14.37 -10.15 -3.13
CA ALA A 27 -13.86 -10.73 -1.90
C ALA A 27 -12.66 -11.65 -2.14
N ALA A 28 -12.71 -12.50 -3.17
CA ALA A 28 -11.61 -13.38 -3.55
C ALA A 28 -10.36 -12.59 -3.97
N LEU A 29 -10.52 -11.53 -4.77
CA LEU A 29 -9.42 -10.66 -5.18
C LEU A 29 -8.79 -9.93 -4.00
N LEU A 30 -9.61 -9.43 -3.06
CA LEU A 30 -9.12 -8.78 -1.84
C LEU A 30 -8.35 -9.74 -0.94
N LEU A 31 -8.82 -10.98 -0.80
CA LEU A 31 -8.13 -12.02 -0.04
C LEU A 31 -6.80 -12.41 -0.69
N ALA A 32 -6.79 -12.59 -2.02
CA ALA A 32 -5.57 -12.89 -2.76
C ALA A 32 -4.54 -11.76 -2.62
N ALA A 33 -4.96 -10.50 -2.81
CA ALA A 33 -4.10 -9.34 -2.65
C ALA A 33 -3.54 -9.23 -1.22
N SER A 34 -4.38 -9.45 -0.20
CA SER A 34 -3.95 -9.41 1.20
C SER A 34 -2.97 -10.54 1.54
N ALA A 35 -3.17 -11.74 0.99
CA ALA A 35 -2.26 -12.87 1.19
C ALA A 35 -0.89 -12.60 0.55
N VAL A 36 -0.86 -12.12 -0.69
CA VAL A 36 0.39 -11.75 -1.37
C VAL A 36 1.09 -10.61 -0.64
N GLY A 37 0.35 -9.58 -0.22
CA GLY A 37 0.87 -8.47 0.57
C GLY A 37 1.50 -8.93 1.89
N TYR A 38 0.85 -9.87 2.59
CA TYR A 38 1.38 -10.43 3.83
C TYR A 38 2.68 -11.21 3.62
N VAL A 39 2.76 -12.05 2.58
CA VAL A 39 3.98 -12.82 2.25
C VAL A 39 5.13 -11.87 1.92
N SER A 40 4.87 -10.84 1.10
CA SER A 40 5.87 -9.81 0.78
C SER A 40 6.34 -9.07 2.03
N TYR A 41 5.40 -8.61 2.87
CA TYR A 41 5.70 -7.95 4.15
C TYR A 41 6.59 -8.81 5.05
N ALA A 42 6.25 -10.09 5.22
CA ALA A 42 7.01 -11.03 6.04
C ALA A 42 8.43 -11.25 5.49
N GLY A 43 8.58 -11.41 4.18
CA GLY A 43 9.86 -11.55 3.50
C GLY A 43 10.76 -10.33 3.70
N HIS A 44 10.24 -9.12 3.44
CA HIS A 44 10.98 -7.88 3.66
C HIS A 44 11.38 -7.69 5.12
N ARG A 45 10.49 -7.97 6.07
CA ARG A 45 10.79 -7.86 7.50
C ARG A 45 11.92 -8.81 7.90
N ALA A 46 11.92 -10.04 7.40
CA ALA A 46 12.96 -11.02 7.68
C ALA A 46 14.32 -10.59 7.09
N GLN A 47 14.33 -10.07 5.85
CA GLN A 47 15.55 -9.53 5.23
C GLN A 47 16.14 -8.36 6.02
N MET A 48 15.30 -7.40 6.44
CA MET A 48 15.74 -6.27 7.26
C MET A 48 16.29 -6.73 8.62
N ALA A 49 15.62 -7.69 9.27
CA ALA A 49 16.10 -8.24 10.54
C ALA A 49 17.47 -8.93 10.41
N ARG A 50 17.70 -9.67 9.32
CA ARG A 50 19.00 -10.29 9.02
C ARG A 50 20.07 -9.25 8.78
N ALA A 51 19.82 -8.27 7.90
CA ALA A 51 20.75 -7.20 7.61
C ALA A 51 21.10 -6.38 8.87
N GLN A 52 20.11 -6.10 9.72
CA GLN A 52 20.34 -5.42 11.00
C GLN A 52 21.23 -6.24 11.93
N ALA A 53 21.02 -7.56 12.01
CA ALA A 53 21.84 -8.44 12.83
C ALA A 53 23.29 -8.53 12.31
N GLU A 54 23.48 -8.64 10.99
CA GLU A 54 24.80 -8.65 10.34
C GLU A 54 25.56 -7.34 10.60
N ARG A 55 24.93 -6.18 10.36
CA ARG A 55 25.55 -4.86 10.61
C ARG A 55 25.87 -4.64 12.09
N ARG A 56 25.01 -5.12 12.99
CA ARG A 56 25.27 -5.09 14.43
C ARG A 56 26.50 -5.93 14.78
N ALA A 57 26.62 -7.14 14.23
CA ALA A 57 27.76 -8.02 14.46
C ALA A 57 29.06 -7.39 13.93
N GLU A 58 29.02 -6.79 12.73
CA GLU A 58 30.13 -6.04 12.14
C GLU A 58 30.57 -4.86 13.02
N TRP A 59 29.60 -4.08 13.54
CA TRP A 59 29.88 -2.94 14.42
C TRP A 59 30.47 -3.36 15.78
N LEU A 60 30.01 -4.49 16.34
CA LEU A 60 30.58 -5.04 17.58
C LEU A 60 31.94 -5.71 17.35
N GLY A 61 32.18 -6.25 16.16
CA GLY A 61 33.38 -6.99 15.77
C GLY A 61 34.53 -6.12 15.24
N GLN A 62 34.51 -4.80 15.46
CA GLN A 62 35.52 -3.88 14.92
C GLN A 62 36.91 -4.01 15.56
N GLY A 63 37.06 -4.80 16.63
CA GLY A 63 38.30 -4.96 17.38
C GLY A 63 38.60 -3.75 18.28
N GLU A 64 39.83 -3.68 18.81
CA GLU A 64 40.25 -2.51 19.59
C GLU A 64 40.46 -1.30 18.66
N LYS A 65 39.57 -0.34 18.77
CA LYS A 65 39.66 0.97 18.11
C LYS A 65 39.49 2.07 19.15
N HIS A 66 40.15 3.20 18.92
CA HIS A 66 39.94 4.39 19.74
C HIS A 66 38.44 4.80 19.65
N PRO A 67 37.77 5.12 20.78
CA PRO A 67 36.32 5.39 20.78
C PRO A 67 35.89 6.45 19.77
N HIS A 68 36.72 7.47 19.56
CA HIS A 68 36.47 8.51 18.55
C HIS A 68 36.43 7.94 17.11
N ILE A 69 37.37 7.06 16.77
CA ILE A 69 37.47 6.44 15.44
C ILE A 69 36.33 5.43 15.22
N ALA A 70 35.96 4.69 16.26
CA ALA A 70 34.84 3.74 16.19
C ALA A 70 33.51 4.44 15.82
N THR A 71 33.30 5.68 16.27
CA THR A 71 32.10 6.47 15.93
C THR A 71 32.10 6.99 14.49
N HIS A 72 33.27 7.08 13.83
CA HIS A 72 33.38 7.38 12.40
C HIS A 72 33.14 6.16 11.50
N PHE A 73 33.42 4.94 11.97
CA PHE A 73 33.16 3.72 11.20
C PHE A 73 31.67 3.34 11.09
N GLY A 74 30.78 4.08 11.76
CA GLY A 74 29.34 4.10 11.56
C GLY A 74 28.61 2.75 11.54
N THR A 75 27.30 2.78 11.27
CA THR A 75 26.50 1.58 10.97
C THR A 75 25.21 1.96 10.25
N PHE A 76 24.64 1.02 9.50
CA PHE A 76 23.30 1.18 8.96
C PHE A 76 22.23 0.92 10.02
N VAL A 77 21.20 1.76 10.01
CA VAL A 77 19.98 1.58 10.80
C VAL A 77 18.78 1.52 9.86
N PHE A 78 17.89 0.57 10.13
CA PHE A 78 16.74 0.27 9.30
C PHE A 78 15.46 0.75 9.98
N LYS A 79 14.54 1.32 9.20
CA LYS A 79 13.23 1.76 9.69
C LYS A 79 12.32 0.53 9.90
N PRO A 80 11.74 0.33 11.10
CA PRO A 80 10.82 -0.77 11.32
C PRO A 80 9.51 -0.56 10.54
N LYS A 81 9.07 -1.58 9.79
CA LYS A 81 7.78 -1.55 9.10
C LYS A 81 6.64 -1.84 10.07
N THR A 82 5.63 -0.98 10.11
CA THR A 82 4.45 -1.17 10.95
C THR A 82 3.60 -2.35 10.47
N GLY A 83 2.75 -2.89 11.34
CA GLY A 83 1.79 -3.93 10.96
C GLY A 83 0.80 -3.46 9.90
N LEU A 84 0.44 -2.17 9.84
CA LEU A 84 -0.47 -1.65 8.81
C LEU A 84 0.17 -1.61 7.42
N SER A 85 1.50 -1.68 7.35
CA SER A 85 2.26 -1.57 6.10
C SER A 85 1.99 -2.72 5.11
N PHE A 86 1.38 -3.85 5.51
CA PHE A 86 0.95 -4.87 4.53
C PHE A 86 -0.31 -4.47 3.76
N PHE A 87 -1.14 -3.59 4.33
CA PHE A 87 -2.40 -3.15 3.74
C PHE A 87 -2.25 -1.82 3.00
N ASP A 88 -1.47 -0.89 3.60
CA ASP A 88 -1.12 0.40 3.02
C ASP A 88 0.37 0.71 3.24
N TYR A 89 1.14 0.72 2.14
CA TYR A 89 2.57 1.04 2.15
C TYR A 89 2.84 2.55 2.30
N GLY A 90 1.82 3.42 2.15
CA GLY A 90 1.92 4.86 2.34
C GLY A 90 3.06 5.50 1.53
N LEU A 91 3.94 6.24 2.22
CA LEU A 91 5.11 6.90 1.62
C LEU A 91 6.41 6.10 1.82
N ASP A 92 6.36 4.88 2.37
CA ASP A 92 7.57 4.09 2.65
C ASP A 92 8.35 3.75 1.37
N ALA A 93 7.65 3.60 0.23
CA ALA A 93 8.28 3.40 -1.07
C ALA A 93 9.16 4.59 -1.53
N TYR A 94 8.88 5.80 -1.02
CA TYR A 94 9.52 7.04 -1.46
C TYR A 94 10.42 7.69 -0.41
N THR A 95 10.29 7.34 0.87
CA THR A 95 11.02 7.98 1.98
C THR A 95 12.36 7.32 2.31
N GLY A 96 12.62 6.14 1.73
CA GLY A 96 13.83 5.36 2.02
C GLY A 96 13.66 4.53 3.30
N THR A 97 14.39 3.41 3.37
CA THR A 97 14.19 2.39 4.42
C THR A 97 15.38 2.21 5.34
N SER A 98 16.54 2.80 5.01
CA SER A 98 17.73 2.75 5.86
C SER A 98 18.52 4.05 5.82
N VAL A 99 19.27 4.32 6.88
CA VAL A 99 20.19 5.46 6.97
C VAL A 99 21.54 4.98 7.50
N TYR A 100 22.63 5.56 7.00
CA TYR A 100 23.96 5.34 7.55
C TYR A 100 24.22 6.34 8.68
N LEU A 101 24.54 5.85 9.87
CA LEU A 101 24.82 6.69 11.04
C LEU A 101 26.32 6.88 11.21
N GLU A 102 26.75 8.13 11.27
CA GLU A 102 28.13 8.56 11.54
C GLU A 102 28.13 9.74 12.53
N ALA A 103 29.15 9.84 13.39
CA ALA A 103 29.22 10.81 14.50
C ALA A 103 28.97 12.28 14.10
N HIS A 104 29.45 12.68 12.92
CA HIS A 104 29.51 14.08 12.51
C HIS A 104 28.93 14.33 11.11
N TYR A 105 28.29 13.32 10.52
CA TYR A 105 27.66 13.44 9.20
C TYR A 105 26.25 12.87 9.21
N GLN A 106 25.30 13.69 8.79
CA GLN A 106 23.90 13.29 8.63
C GLN A 106 23.70 12.81 7.20
N HIS A 107 23.65 11.48 7.04
CA HIS A 107 23.35 10.88 5.74
C HIS A 107 21.87 10.94 5.43
N GLU A 108 21.53 11.05 4.15
CA GLU A 108 20.15 10.95 3.69
C GLU A 108 19.62 9.51 3.78
N PHE A 109 18.30 9.36 3.70
CA PHE A 109 17.67 8.05 3.68
C PHE A 109 17.93 7.34 2.34
N MET A 110 18.54 6.16 2.44
CA MET A 110 18.91 5.29 1.34
C MET A 110 17.90 4.14 1.19
N PHE A 111 18.00 3.40 0.08
CA PHE A 111 17.14 2.26 -0.27
C PHE A 111 15.66 2.65 -0.36
N ARG A 112 15.34 3.37 -1.43
CA ARG A 112 13.98 3.77 -1.80
C ARG A 112 13.48 2.73 -2.81
N PRO A 113 12.54 1.83 -2.45
CA PRO A 113 12.02 0.85 -3.38
C PRO A 113 11.60 1.46 -4.72
N ALA A 114 11.00 2.66 -4.70
CA ALA A 114 10.58 3.38 -5.91
C ALA A 114 11.70 3.76 -6.90
N GLN A 115 12.98 3.67 -6.52
CA GLN A 115 14.10 3.87 -7.45
C GLN A 115 14.41 2.60 -8.25
N ASP A 116 14.15 1.42 -7.68
CA ASP A 116 14.48 0.12 -8.29
C ASP A 116 13.33 -0.45 -9.15
N TYR A 117 12.11 0.08 -8.99
CA TYR A 117 10.94 -0.33 -9.78
C TYR A 117 10.73 0.53 -11.04
N SER A 118 10.27 -0.10 -12.12
CA SER A 118 9.89 0.57 -13.36
C SER A 118 8.62 1.45 -13.19
N ALA A 119 8.12 2.05 -14.28
CA ALA A 119 6.91 2.88 -14.28
C ALA A 119 5.67 2.24 -13.60
N LEU A 120 5.68 0.93 -13.33
CA LEU A 120 4.64 0.23 -12.57
C LEU A 120 4.43 0.75 -11.15
N ILE A 121 5.44 1.31 -10.46
CA ILE A 121 5.23 1.86 -9.11
C ILE A 121 4.24 3.04 -9.08
N ARG A 122 4.04 3.72 -10.22
CA ARG A 122 3.04 4.80 -10.37
C ARG A 122 1.61 4.27 -10.40
N PHE A 123 1.41 3.02 -10.80
CA PHE A 123 0.13 2.32 -10.67
C PHE A 123 -0.10 1.78 -9.25
N GLY A 124 0.78 2.12 -8.29
CA GLY A 124 0.74 1.63 -6.92
C GLY A 124 1.05 0.14 -6.82
N GLU A 125 1.63 -0.28 -5.69
CA GLU A 125 1.57 -1.69 -5.33
C GLU A 125 0.10 -2.08 -5.12
N LEU A 126 -0.26 -3.30 -5.55
CA LEU A 126 -1.59 -3.90 -5.35
C LEU A 126 -1.93 -3.91 -3.85
N SER A 127 -2.57 -2.83 -3.40
CA SER A 127 -2.85 -2.54 -2.00
C SER A 127 -4.34 -2.22 -1.84
N GLY A 128 -4.86 -2.44 -0.64
CA GLY A 128 -6.28 -2.22 -0.33
C GLY A 128 -6.79 -0.85 -0.81
N PRO A 129 -6.09 0.27 -0.53
CA PRO A 129 -6.50 1.61 -0.97
C PRO A 129 -6.62 1.75 -2.49
N TRP A 130 -5.76 1.08 -3.26
CA TRP A 130 -5.82 1.09 -4.73
C TRP A 130 -7.09 0.42 -5.23
N PHE A 131 -7.43 -0.74 -4.66
CA PHE A 131 -8.67 -1.44 -4.96
C PHE A 131 -9.90 -0.60 -4.60
N TYR A 132 -9.94 -0.01 -3.40
CA TYR A 132 -11.04 0.86 -3.00
C TYR A 132 -11.20 2.06 -3.93
N ARG A 133 -10.11 2.71 -4.33
CA ARG A 133 -10.16 3.85 -5.26
C ARG A 133 -10.62 3.45 -6.66
N CYS A 134 -10.20 2.30 -7.17
CA CYS A 134 -10.68 1.74 -8.42
C CYS A 134 -12.17 1.40 -8.36
N CYS A 135 -12.61 0.72 -7.30
CA CYS A 135 -14.02 0.39 -7.11
C CYS A 135 -14.89 1.64 -6.96
N CYS A 136 -14.49 2.63 -6.16
CA CYS A 136 -15.24 3.89 -6.02
C CYS A 136 -15.37 4.63 -7.35
N ARG A 137 -14.30 4.68 -8.16
CA ARG A 137 -14.32 5.33 -9.48
C ARG A 137 -15.16 4.56 -10.50
N CYS A 138 -15.10 3.22 -10.51
CA CYS A 138 -15.98 2.40 -11.34
C CYS A 138 -17.46 2.53 -10.92
N SER A 139 -17.76 2.57 -9.63
CA SER A 139 -19.13 2.74 -9.12
C SER A 139 -19.72 4.10 -9.52
N SER A 140 -18.93 5.18 -9.51
CA SER A 140 -19.39 6.49 -10.01
C SER A 140 -19.69 6.49 -11.51
N SER A 141 -18.89 5.79 -12.32
CA SER A 141 -19.14 5.65 -13.76
C SER A 141 -20.32 4.72 -14.07
N PHE A 142 -20.51 3.67 -13.27
CA PHE A 142 -21.63 2.74 -13.40
C PHE A 142 -22.97 3.37 -12.97
N CYS A 143 -22.97 4.22 -11.95
CA CYS A 143 -24.13 5.05 -11.59
C CYS A 143 -24.45 6.12 -12.66
N ALA A 144 -23.44 6.61 -13.39
CA ALA A 144 -23.67 7.53 -14.52
C ALA A 144 -24.23 6.83 -15.76
N SER A 145 -24.09 5.51 -15.87
CA SER A 145 -24.62 4.67 -16.95
C SER A 145 -25.85 3.84 -16.53
N GLY A 146 -26.78 4.44 -15.76
CA GLY A 146 -28.09 3.84 -15.53
C GLY A 146 -28.88 3.64 -16.83
N PRO A 147 -29.80 2.65 -16.90
CA PRO A 147 -30.51 2.31 -18.13
C PRO A 147 -31.30 3.52 -18.66
N SER A 148 -31.01 3.87 -19.91
CA SER A 148 -31.72 4.82 -20.76
C SER A 148 -33.23 4.91 -20.48
N PRO A 149 -33.75 6.08 -20.07
CA PRO A 149 -35.11 6.46 -20.39
C PRO A 149 -35.10 7.18 -21.74
N ARG A 150 -35.60 6.46 -22.73
CA ARG A 150 -36.18 6.93 -23.98
C ARG A 150 -36.93 8.26 -23.75
N LYS A 151 -36.29 9.39 -24.09
CA LYS A 151 -36.82 10.71 -24.54
C LYS A 151 -35.84 11.84 -24.16
N ARG A 152 -34.73 11.98 -24.90
CA ARG A 152 -34.03 13.28 -24.99
C ARG A 152 -34.82 14.16 -25.94
N ARG A 153 -35.79 14.90 -25.39
CA ARG A 153 -36.38 16.04 -26.08
C ARG A 153 -35.33 17.16 -26.00
N VAL A 154 -34.94 17.61 -27.19
CA VAL A 154 -34.25 18.86 -27.54
C VAL A 154 -34.19 19.89 -26.42
N ALA A 155 -32.97 20.23 -25.99
CA ALA A 155 -32.67 21.57 -25.47
C ALA A 155 -31.20 21.88 -25.78
N ARG A 156 -31.02 22.70 -26.82
CA ARG A 156 -29.79 23.44 -27.11
C ARG A 156 -29.57 24.46 -25.98
N CYS A 157 -28.37 24.49 -25.41
CA CYS A 157 -27.69 25.68 -24.86
C CYS A 157 -26.20 25.35 -25.06
N ALA A 158 -25.47 25.83 -26.07
CA ALA A 158 -25.13 27.22 -26.37
C ALA A 158 -24.75 27.97 -25.09
N TRP A 159 -23.47 27.97 -24.77
CA TRP A 159 -22.81 29.03 -24.01
C TRP A 159 -21.45 29.32 -24.67
N PRO A 160 -21.01 30.59 -24.65
CA PRO A 160 -19.93 31.16 -25.45
C PRO A 160 -18.54 30.76 -24.97
#